data_AF-A0AB40ED48-F1
#
_entry.id   AF-A0AB40ED48-F1
#
_cell.length_a   1.000
_cell.length_b   1.000
_cell.length_c   1.000
_cell.angle_alpha   90.00
_cell.angle_beta   90.00
_cell.angle_gamma   90.00
#
_symmetry.space_group_name_H-M   'P 1'
#
loop_
_entity.id
_entity.type
_entity.pdbx_description
1 polymer ?
#
loop_
_entity_poly.entity_id
_entity_poly.type
_entity_poly.pdbx_seq_one_letter_code
_entity_poly.pdbx_strand_id
1 'polypeptide(L)'
;MVKGVAVLNSSEGVKGTILFVQEGDGPTTVTGNVSGLKPGLHGFHVHALGDTTNGCMSTGPHFNPAGKEHGAPEDEHRHAGDLGNIIVGDDGTATFTIVDKQIPLCGSNSIIGRAVVVHADPDDLGKGGHELSKSTGNAGGRIACGIIGLQG
;
A
#
# COMPACT_ATOMS: atom_id res chain seq x y z
N MET A 1 1.17 -15.26 -16.03
CA MET A 1 1.73 -14.67 -14.79
C MET A 1 2.11 -13.24 -15.11
N VAL A 2 1.57 -12.28 -14.36
CA VAL A 2 1.93 -10.86 -14.46
C VAL A 2 2.74 -10.51 -13.22
N LYS A 3 3.77 -9.69 -13.39
CA LYS A 3 4.60 -9.22 -12.28
C LYS A 3 4.65 -7.70 -12.28
N GLY A 4 4.72 -7.14 -11.09
CA GLY A 4 4.93 -5.72 -10.86
C GLY A 4 6.00 -5.50 -9.81
N VAL A 5 6.62 -4.32 -9.85
CA VAL A 5 7.60 -3.90 -8.85
C VAL A 5 7.40 -2.43 -8.52
N ALA A 6 7.45 -2.10 -7.23
CA ALA A 6 7.56 -0.72 -6.76
C ALA A 6 8.86 -0.57 -5.96
N VAL A 7 9.67 0.40 -6.34
CA VAL A 7 10.85 0.80 -5.58
C VAL A 7 10.45 1.99 -4.72
N LEU A 8 10.54 1.82 -3.40
CA LEU A 8 10.23 2.87 -2.44
C LEU A 8 11.46 3.73 -2.22
N ASN A 9 11.30 5.04 -2.36
CA ASN A 9 12.29 6.03 -1.96
C ASN A 9 11.63 7.14 -1.15
N SER A 10 12.37 7.69 -0.19
CA SER A 10 11.94 8.77 0.68
C SER A 10 13.08 9.75 0.95
N SER A 11 12.75 11.02 1.17
CA SER A 11 13.66 12.03 1.71
C SER A 11 14.09 11.73 3.16
N GLU A 12 13.35 10.88 3.86
CA GLU A 12 13.60 10.52 5.27
C GLU A 12 14.48 9.28 5.45
N GLY A 13 15.05 8.75 4.36
CA GLY A 13 15.95 7.59 4.41
C GLY A 13 15.25 6.23 4.33
N VAL A 14 13.91 6.22 4.29
CA VAL A 14 13.12 5.00 4.02
C VAL A 14 13.37 4.53 2.59
N LYS A 15 13.70 3.24 2.44
CA LYS A 15 13.92 2.60 1.15
C LYS A 15 13.44 1.16 1.18
N GLY A 16 13.00 0.66 0.03
CA GLY A 16 12.53 -0.71 -0.06
C GLY A 16 12.15 -1.12 -1.46
N THR A 17 11.86 -2.40 -1.64
CA THR A 17 11.31 -2.94 -2.88
C THR A 17 10.13 -3.82 -2.55
N ILE A 18 9.02 -3.58 -3.25
CA ILE A 18 7.78 -4.34 -3.16
C ILE A 18 7.57 -5.04 -4.49
N LEU A 19 7.42 -6.35 -4.45
CA LEU A 19 7.17 -7.22 -5.59
C LEU A 19 5.71 -7.66 -5.58
N PHE A 20 5.10 -7.65 -6.75
CA PHE A 20 3.73 -8.07 -6.96
C PHE A 20 3.72 -9.19 -7.98
N VAL A 21 3.04 -10.30 -7.68
CA VAL A 21 2.93 -11.45 -8.60
C VAL A 21 1.48 -11.91 -8.65
N GLN A 22 0.95 -12.07 -9.85
CA GLN A 22 -0.40 -12.59 -10.07
C GLN A 22 -0.38 -13.70 -11.13
N GLU A 23 -0.99 -14.84 -10.82
CA GLU A 23 -1.19 -15.95 -11.75
C GLU A 23 -2.63 -15.96 -12.27
N GLY A 24 -2.80 -15.77 -13.58
CA GLY A 24 -4.13 -15.66 -14.21
C GLY A 24 -4.97 -14.57 -13.55
N ASP A 25 -6.21 -14.91 -13.22
CA ASP A 25 -7.14 -14.05 -12.48
C ASP A 25 -7.14 -14.34 -10.97
N GLY A 26 -6.11 -15.02 -10.48
CA GLY A 26 -5.94 -15.36 -9.06
C GLY A 26 -5.60 -14.13 -8.19
N PRO A 27 -5.42 -14.32 -6.87
CA PRO A 27 -4.98 -13.24 -5.99
C PRO A 27 -3.58 -12.76 -6.36
N THR A 28 -3.32 -11.48 -6.07
CA THR A 28 -1.99 -10.90 -6.17
C THR A 28 -1.24 -11.17 -4.87
N THR A 29 -0.06 -11.77 -4.99
CA THR A 29 0.90 -11.91 -3.89
C THR A 29 1.82 -10.70 -3.88
N VAL A 30 1.90 -10.02 -2.74
CA VAL A 30 2.76 -8.86 -2.50
C VAL A 30 3.86 -9.27 -1.53
N THR A 31 5.12 -9.15 -1.92
CA THR A 31 6.28 -9.43 -1.05
C THR A 31 7.12 -8.17 -0.94
N GLY A 32 7.38 -7.72 0.28
CA GLY A 32 8.10 -6.49 0.53
C GLY A 32 9.32 -6.68 1.41
N ASN A 33 10.37 -5.91 1.12
CA ASN A 33 11.46 -5.64 2.05
C ASN A 33 11.67 -4.12 2.12
N VAL A 34 11.52 -3.55 3.31
CA VAL A 34 11.60 -2.11 3.57
C VAL A 34 12.50 -1.87 4.77
N SER A 35 13.26 -0.78 4.75
CA SER A 35 14.21 -0.38 5.79
C SER A 35 14.18 1.11 6.05
N GLY A 36 14.65 1.53 7.22
CA GLY A 36 14.69 2.93 7.63
C GLY A 36 13.38 3.42 8.28
N LEU A 37 12.52 2.49 8.69
CA LEU A 37 11.25 2.78 9.36
C LEU A 37 11.42 2.76 10.89
N LYS A 38 10.50 3.40 11.61
CA LYS A 38 10.43 3.26 13.07
C LYS A 38 9.90 1.86 13.42
N PRO A 39 10.34 1.23 14.52
CA PRO A 39 9.75 -0.03 14.97
C PRO A 39 8.26 0.13 15.26
N GLY A 40 7.46 -0.88 14.89
CA GLY A 40 6.01 -0.88 15.10
C GLY A 40 5.19 -1.09 13.82
N LEU A 41 3.92 -0.68 13.88
CA LEU A 41 2.97 -0.83 12.78
C LEU A 41 2.98 0.42 11.89
N HIS A 42 2.92 0.20 10.58
CA HIS A 42 2.83 1.24 9.58
C HIS A 42 1.73 0.90 8.57
N GLY A 43 0.80 1.83 8.34
CA GLY A 43 -0.22 1.69 7.31
C GLY A 43 0.39 1.49 5.92
N PHE A 44 -0.20 0.61 5.13
CA PHE A 44 0.32 0.19 3.82
C PHE A 44 -0.82 0.10 2.81
N HIS A 45 -0.76 0.96 1.79
CA HIS A 45 -1.88 1.12 0.87
C HIS A 45 -1.44 1.26 -0.58
N VAL A 46 -2.27 0.78 -1.50
CA VAL A 46 -2.22 1.22 -2.90
C VAL A 46 -3.03 2.51 -3.03
N HIS A 47 -2.40 3.57 -3.48
CA HIS A 47 -3.03 4.85 -3.77
C HIS A 47 -3.55 4.91 -5.20
N ALA A 48 -4.49 5.82 -5.45
CA ALA A 48 -5.21 5.88 -6.70
C ALA A 48 -4.33 6.25 -7.89
N LEU A 49 -3.29 7.07 -7.69
CA LEU A 49 -2.48 7.63 -8.77
C LEU A 49 -1.00 7.23 -8.60
N GLY A 50 -0.31 7.07 -9.73
CA GLY A 50 1.15 7.00 -9.79
C GLY A 50 1.81 8.35 -10.03
N ASP A 51 1.15 9.45 -9.68
CA ASP A 51 1.72 10.79 -9.79
C ASP A 51 2.63 11.05 -8.57
N THR A 52 3.92 11.27 -8.84
CA THR A 52 4.94 11.59 -7.83
C THR A 52 5.56 12.98 -8.05
N THR A 53 4.90 13.87 -8.79
CA THR A 53 5.39 15.22 -9.10
C THR A 53 5.58 16.09 -7.86
N ASN A 54 4.77 15.89 -6.82
CA ASN A 54 4.92 16.47 -5.49
C ASN A 54 5.20 15.38 -4.43
N GLY A 55 6.10 14.45 -4.78
CA GLY A 55 6.39 13.28 -3.94
C GLY A 55 5.14 12.42 -3.70
N CYS A 56 5.05 11.83 -2.52
CA CYS A 56 3.93 10.95 -2.19
C CYS A 56 2.59 11.66 -2.03
N MET A 57 2.57 13.00 -1.93
CA MET A 57 1.32 13.76 -1.80
C MET A 57 0.49 13.72 -3.08
N SER A 58 1.14 13.67 -4.25
CA SER A 58 0.45 13.62 -5.55
C SER A 58 -0.22 12.28 -5.86
N THR A 59 0.04 11.21 -5.09
CA THR A 59 -0.52 9.87 -5.38
C THR A 59 -2.04 9.77 -5.14
N GLY A 60 -2.68 10.84 -4.64
CA GLY A 60 -4.13 10.87 -4.42
C GLY A 60 -4.56 10.06 -3.18
N PRO A 61 -5.87 9.76 -3.01
CA PRO A 61 -6.38 8.93 -1.92
C PRO A 61 -6.06 7.44 -2.14
N HIS A 62 -6.55 6.56 -1.26
CA HIS A 62 -6.47 5.11 -1.47
C HIS A 62 -7.19 4.72 -2.77
N PHE A 63 -6.71 3.66 -3.42
CA PHE A 63 -7.35 3.13 -4.62
C PHE A 63 -8.71 2.51 -4.27
N ASN A 64 -9.79 3.15 -4.70
CA ASN A 64 -11.16 2.78 -4.34
C ASN A 64 -12.11 2.79 -5.56
N PRO A 65 -12.00 1.82 -6.47
CA PRO A 65 -12.87 1.73 -7.65
C PRO A 65 -14.32 1.39 -7.28
N ALA A 66 -14.57 0.84 -6.09
CA ALA A 66 -15.89 0.41 -5.63
C ALA A 66 -16.64 1.48 -4.81
N GLY A 67 -15.99 2.61 -4.49
CA GLY A 67 -16.60 3.70 -3.71
C GLY A 67 -17.00 3.31 -2.28
N LYS A 68 -16.24 2.41 -1.64
CA LYS A 68 -16.48 1.94 -0.26
C LYS A 68 -15.80 2.85 0.77
N GLU A 69 -16.14 2.71 2.04
CA GLU A 69 -15.33 3.23 3.14
C GLU A 69 -14.04 2.41 3.31
N HIS A 70 -13.07 2.98 4.03
CA HIS A 70 -11.84 2.31 4.41
C HIS A 70 -12.10 1.19 5.44
N GLY A 71 -11.31 0.11 5.37
CA GLY A 71 -11.40 -1.02 6.30
C GLY A 71 -10.16 -1.91 6.30
N ALA A 72 -10.20 -2.97 7.11
CA ALA A 72 -9.12 -3.97 7.16
C ALA A 72 -9.07 -4.79 5.86
N PRO A 73 -7.94 -5.44 5.54
CA PRO A 73 -7.84 -6.25 4.34
C PRO A 73 -8.84 -7.42 4.24
N GLU A 74 -9.24 -7.92 5.40
CA GLU A 74 -10.18 -9.03 5.54
C GLU A 74 -11.65 -8.56 5.51
N ASP A 75 -11.91 -7.27 5.61
CA ASP A 75 -13.27 -6.72 5.64
C ASP A 75 -13.89 -6.73 4.22
N GLU A 76 -15.18 -7.06 4.12
CA GLU A 76 -15.91 -6.99 2.85
C GLU A 76 -16.08 -5.53 2.39
N HIS A 77 -16.21 -4.62 3.36
CA HIS A 77 -16.36 -3.19 3.14
C HIS A 77 -15.03 -2.48 3.40
N ARG A 78 -14.20 -2.39 2.36
CA ARG A 78 -12.90 -1.71 2.36
C ARG A 78 -12.61 -1.12 0.98
N HIS A 79 -11.61 -0.25 0.88
CA HIS A 79 -11.05 0.12 -0.42
C HIS A 79 -10.27 -1.05 -1.04
N ALA A 80 -10.15 -1.06 -2.35
CA ALA A 80 -9.33 -2.06 -3.04
C ALA A 80 -7.86 -1.97 -2.64
N GLY A 81 -7.36 -0.75 -2.39
CA GLY A 81 -5.98 -0.50 -2.01
C GLY A 81 -5.66 -0.67 -0.53
N ASP A 82 -6.61 -1.06 0.33
CA ASP A 82 -6.37 -1.21 1.77
C ASP A 82 -5.63 -2.52 2.06
N LEU A 83 -4.32 -2.48 2.29
CA LEU A 83 -3.48 -3.65 2.60
C LEU A 83 -3.10 -3.74 4.10
N GLY A 84 -3.66 -2.87 4.94
CA GLY A 84 -3.54 -2.88 6.39
C GLY A 84 -2.19 -2.38 6.87
N ASN A 85 -1.56 -3.10 7.79
CA ASN A 85 -0.29 -2.70 8.40
C ASN A 85 0.86 -3.64 8.02
N ILE A 86 2.04 -3.07 7.80
CA ILE A 86 3.31 -3.81 7.85
C ILE A 86 3.92 -3.68 9.25
N ILE A 87 4.65 -4.71 9.68
CA ILE A 87 5.30 -4.75 10.98
C ILE A 87 6.79 -4.52 10.80
N VAL A 88 7.32 -3.48 11.44
CA VAL A 88 8.73 -3.11 11.43
C VAL A 88 9.37 -3.56 12.74
N GLY A 89 10.47 -4.30 12.65
CA GLY A 89 11.26 -4.74 13.80
C GLY A 89 12.12 -3.64 14.40
N ASP A 90 12.79 -3.96 15.52
CA ASP A 90 13.67 -3.02 16.24
C ASP A 90 14.87 -2.56 15.41
N ASP A 91 15.26 -3.31 14.38
CA ASP A 91 16.31 -2.95 13.43
C ASP A 91 15.85 -1.96 12.35
N GLY A 92 14.60 -1.51 12.40
CA GLY A 92 13.99 -0.58 11.45
C GLY A 92 13.69 -1.21 10.10
N THR A 93 13.57 -2.55 10.03
CA THR A 93 13.24 -3.28 8.81
C THR A 93 11.92 -4.02 8.90
N ALA A 94 11.24 -4.15 7.75
CA ALA A 94 10.05 -4.97 7.58
C ALA A 94 10.24 -5.90 6.38
N THR A 95 10.03 -7.20 6.61
CA THR A 95 9.90 -8.20 5.52
C THR A 95 8.55 -8.87 5.68
N PHE A 96 7.74 -8.86 4.61
CA PHE A 96 6.35 -9.31 4.69
C PHE A 96 5.86 -9.93 3.39
N THR A 97 4.81 -10.73 3.52
CA THR A 97 4.05 -11.28 2.40
C THR A 97 2.56 -11.08 2.67
N ILE A 98 1.85 -10.50 1.69
CA ILE A 98 0.40 -10.27 1.70
C ILE A 98 -0.19 -10.95 0.47
N VAL A 99 -1.36 -11.56 0.61
CA VAL A 99 -2.10 -12.16 -0.53
C VAL A 99 -3.46 -11.50 -0.59
N ASP A 100 -3.76 -10.81 -1.70
CA ASP A 100 -4.94 -9.96 -1.80
C ASP A 100 -5.70 -10.16 -3.12
N LYS A 101 -7.03 -10.10 -3.05
CA LYS A 101 -7.93 -10.36 -4.19
C LYS A 101 -8.46 -9.11 -4.87
N GLN A 102 -8.23 -7.91 -4.34
CA GLN A 102 -8.78 -6.65 -4.85
C GLN A 102 -7.76 -5.77 -5.58
N ILE A 103 -6.49 -6.20 -5.67
CA ILE A 103 -5.40 -5.48 -6.34
C ILE A 103 -4.87 -6.25 -7.57
N PRO A 104 -5.68 -6.47 -8.62
CA PRO A 104 -5.23 -7.18 -9.80
C PRO A 104 -4.11 -6.41 -10.53
N LEU A 105 -3.23 -7.11 -11.23
CA LEU A 105 -2.17 -6.54 -12.06
C LEU A 105 -2.61 -6.30 -13.52
N CYS A 106 -3.82 -6.73 -13.89
CA CYS A 106 -4.40 -6.57 -15.21
C CYS A 106 -5.87 -6.10 -15.13
N GLY A 107 -6.46 -5.76 -16.28
CA GLY A 107 -7.84 -5.30 -16.38
C GLY A 107 -8.05 -3.84 -15.97
N SER A 108 -9.32 -3.42 -15.93
CA SER A 108 -9.71 -2.02 -15.67
C SER A 108 -9.35 -1.53 -14.26
N ASN A 109 -9.30 -2.46 -13.30
CA ASN A 109 -8.94 -2.18 -11.90
C ASN A 109 -7.47 -2.47 -11.61
N SER A 110 -6.62 -2.57 -12.64
CA SER A 110 -5.19 -2.84 -12.44
C SER A 110 -4.54 -1.81 -11.51
N ILE A 111 -3.64 -2.29 -10.65
CA ILE A 111 -2.77 -1.45 -9.81
C ILE A 111 -1.46 -1.07 -10.51
N ILE A 112 -1.17 -1.62 -11.70
CA ILE A 112 -0.01 -1.20 -12.49
C ILE A 112 -0.15 0.28 -12.86
N GLY A 113 0.92 1.06 -12.66
CA GLY A 113 0.95 2.50 -12.87
C GLY A 113 0.38 3.33 -11.72
N ARG A 114 -0.14 2.70 -10.67
CA ARG A 114 -0.50 3.36 -9.40
C ARG A 114 0.69 3.40 -8.46
N ALA A 115 0.56 4.04 -7.30
CA ALA A 115 1.61 4.02 -6.28
C ALA A 115 1.22 3.16 -5.09
N VAL A 116 2.21 2.48 -4.50
CA VAL A 116 2.09 1.94 -3.15
C VAL A 116 2.72 2.95 -2.17
N VAL A 117 2.14 3.09 -0.98
CA VAL A 117 2.53 4.06 0.04
C VAL A 117 2.65 3.35 1.39
N VAL A 118 3.75 3.63 2.09
CA VAL A 118 3.94 3.31 3.51
C VAL A 118 3.69 4.59 4.30
N HIS A 119 2.93 4.49 5.38
CA HIS A 119 2.51 5.61 6.22
C HIS A 119 3.31 5.72 7.51
N ALA A 120 3.27 6.89 8.16
CA ALA A 120 4.00 7.20 9.39
C ALA A 120 3.49 6.42 10.60
N ASP A 121 2.18 6.26 10.69
CA ASP A 121 1.49 5.73 11.86
C ASP A 121 0.72 4.43 11.51
N PRO A 122 0.24 3.70 12.53
CA PRO A 122 -0.60 2.52 12.31
C PRO A 122 -1.91 2.89 11.62
N ASP A 123 -2.31 2.07 10.67
CA ASP A 123 -3.66 2.04 10.15
C ASP A 123 -4.61 1.43 11.20
N ASP A 124 -5.64 2.18 11.61
CA ASP A 124 -6.66 1.77 12.56
C ASP A 124 -7.75 0.85 11.98
N LEU A 125 -7.65 0.53 10.68
CA LEU A 125 -8.50 -0.38 9.93
C LEU A 125 -9.97 0.05 9.91
N GLY A 126 -10.22 1.36 10.00
CA GLY A 126 -11.55 1.95 10.08
C GLY A 126 -12.24 1.76 11.42
N LYS A 127 -11.49 1.40 12.47
CA LYS A 127 -12.01 0.99 13.80
C LYS A 127 -11.55 1.90 14.94
N GLY A 128 -10.75 2.93 14.65
CA GLY A 128 -10.16 3.82 15.65
C GLY A 128 -11.09 4.89 16.24
N GLY A 129 -12.25 5.15 15.63
CA GLY A 129 -13.20 6.16 16.10
C GLY A 129 -12.79 7.62 15.83
N HIS A 130 -11.72 7.84 15.08
CA HIS A 130 -11.31 9.15 14.58
C HIS A 130 -12.12 9.51 13.32
N GLU A 131 -12.29 10.80 13.02
CA GLU A 131 -13.02 11.23 11.81
C GLU A 131 -12.37 10.73 10.51
N LEU A 132 -11.06 10.47 10.55
CA LEU A 132 -10.28 9.93 9.43
C LEU A 132 -10.23 8.40 9.39
N SER A 133 -10.77 7.69 10.38
CA SER A 133 -10.73 6.22 10.44
C SER A 133 -11.40 5.61 9.21
N LYS A 134 -12.62 6.05 8.87
CA LYS A 134 -13.39 5.51 7.73
C LYS A 134 -12.92 5.96 6.35
N SER A 135 -11.90 6.83 6.27
CA SER A 135 -11.37 7.33 5.00
C SER A 135 -9.92 6.95 4.73
N THR A 136 -9.08 6.89 5.77
CA THR A 136 -7.62 6.71 5.63
C THR A 136 -7.02 5.79 6.68
N GLY A 137 -7.84 5.23 7.57
CA GLY A 137 -7.34 4.46 8.72
C GLY A 137 -6.57 5.32 9.73
N ASN A 138 -6.61 6.65 9.58
CA ASN A 138 -5.85 7.59 10.40
C ASN A 138 -4.33 7.29 10.47
N ALA A 139 -3.76 6.72 9.41
CA ALA A 139 -2.35 6.28 9.37
C ALA A 139 -1.32 7.43 9.27
N GLY A 140 -1.76 8.68 9.30
CA GLY A 140 -0.88 9.84 9.28
C GLY A 140 -0.14 10.06 7.94
N GLY A 141 1.07 10.62 8.03
CA GLY A 141 1.85 11.09 6.88
C GLY A 141 2.32 9.98 5.94
N ARG A 142 2.63 10.33 4.68
CA ARG A 142 3.13 9.40 3.65
C ARG A 142 4.66 9.41 3.66
N ILE A 143 5.28 8.43 4.28
CA ILE A 143 6.72 8.43 4.53
C ILE A 143 7.54 7.84 3.39
N ALA A 144 6.98 6.94 2.60
CA ALA A 144 7.62 6.42 1.40
C ALA A 144 6.58 5.96 0.38
N CYS A 145 6.89 6.11 -0.90
CA CYS A 145 6.03 5.63 -1.96
C CYS A 145 6.84 5.23 -3.19
N GLY A 146 6.21 4.44 -4.06
CA GLY A 146 6.79 4.03 -5.33
C GLY A 146 5.70 3.65 -6.32
N ILE A 147 5.89 4.05 -7.57
CA ILE A 147 5.00 3.65 -8.67
C ILE A 147 5.19 2.16 -8.92
N ILE A 148 4.08 1.43 -9.06
CA ILE A 148 4.03 0.02 -9.36
C ILE A 148 4.25 -0.14 -10.87
N GLY A 149 5.50 -0.34 -11.26
CA GLY A 149 5.91 -0.60 -12.64
C GLY A 149 5.67 -2.05 -13.03
N LEU A 150 5.53 -2.28 -14.34
CA LEU A 150 5.49 -3.64 -14.90
C LEU A 150 6.87 -4.29 -14.79
N GLN A 151 6.94 -5.55 -14.37
CA GLN A 151 8.19 -6.31 -14.23
C GLN A 151 8.24 -7.47 -15.24
N GLY A 152 9.38 -7.60 -15.92
CA GLY A 152 9.67 -8.70 -16.86
C GLY A 152 10.08 -10.01 -16.19
#